data_AF-A0A1J5HYI2-F1
#
_entry.id   AF-A0A1J5HYI2-F1
#
_cell.length_a   1.000
_cell.length_b   1.000
_cell.length_c   1.000
_cell.angle_alpha   90.00
_cell.angle_beta   90.00
_cell.angle_gamma   90.00
#
_symmetry.space_group_name_H-M   'P 1'
#
loop_
_entity.id
_entity.type
_entity.pdbx_description
1 polymer ?
#
loop_
_entity_poly.entity_id
_entity_poly.type
_entity_poly.pdbx_seq_one_letter_code
_entity_poly.pdbx_strand_id
1 'polypeptide(L)'
;MKTEIDKVEDQDKYHYWLYVLRLEQGKYYIGITKQFNPTNRINKHFNGNYGAQWTKKYKPETIIEMRDLGRVTKSEAEYLEKKETLRVMDMYGYQNVRGCDLVYRGEYVKRFNRFFTDNDYATLTTVLLLMLAIIYLTIHIYFLHPGCNQITL
;
A
#
# COMPACT_ATOMS: atom_id res chain seq x y z
N MET A 1 33.85 13.02 1.14
CA MET A 1 33.29 14.39 1.28
C MET A 1 31.83 14.29 0.86
N LYS A 2 30.86 14.35 1.79
CA LYS A 2 29.43 14.26 1.46
C LYS A 2 29.02 15.48 0.63
N THR A 3 28.34 15.25 -0.49
CA THR A 3 27.84 16.28 -1.40
C THR A 3 26.81 17.18 -0.71
N GLU A 4 26.64 18.42 -1.17
CA GLU A 4 25.66 19.37 -0.63
C GLU A 4 24.22 18.81 -0.65
N ILE A 5 23.93 17.96 -1.65
CA ILE A 5 22.66 17.23 -1.78
C ILE A 5 22.48 16.20 -0.65
N ASP A 6 23.51 15.42 -0.31
CA ASP A 6 23.48 14.43 0.77
C ASP A 6 23.29 15.07 2.16
N LYS A 7 23.68 16.35 2.32
CA LYS A 7 23.48 17.10 3.56
C LYS A 7 22.05 17.61 3.71
N VAL A 8 21.37 17.93 2.60
CA VAL A 8 19.96 18.32 2.59
C VAL A 8 19.06 17.11 2.86
N GLU A 9 19.40 15.94 2.31
CA GLU A 9 18.63 14.70 2.51
C GLU A 9 18.70 14.16 3.96
N ASP A 10 19.78 14.45 4.69
CA ASP A 10 19.95 14.08 6.10
C ASP A 10 19.16 14.99 7.07
N GLN A 11 18.78 16.20 6.63
CA GLN A 11 18.01 17.18 7.43
C GLN A 11 16.53 16.81 7.57
N ASP A 12 15.98 15.96 6.70
CA ASP A 12 14.55 15.56 6.73
C ASP A 12 14.32 14.15 7.32
N LYS A 13 15.36 13.54 7.89
CA LYS A 13 15.28 12.23 8.54
C LYS A 13 14.96 12.36 10.02
N TYR A 14 13.83 11.78 10.41
CA TYR A 14 13.41 11.69 11.80
C TYR A 14 13.51 10.25 12.29
N HIS A 15 13.60 10.11 13.61
CA HIS A 15 13.50 8.79 14.22
C HIS A 15 12.04 8.35 14.23
N TYR A 16 11.74 7.20 13.60
CA TYR A 16 10.39 6.65 13.52
C TYR A 16 10.28 5.31 14.24
N TRP A 17 9.10 5.09 14.81
CA TRP A 17 8.69 3.83 15.40
C TRP A 17 7.52 3.26 14.61
N LEU A 18 7.52 1.95 14.40
CA LEU A 18 6.39 1.19 13.92
C LEU A 18 5.81 0.36 15.06
N TYR A 19 4.49 0.26 15.13
CA TYR A 19 3.81 -0.59 16.10
C TYR A 19 2.62 -1.32 15.49
N VAL A 20 2.34 -2.49 16.04
CA VAL A 20 1.18 -3.32 15.70
C VAL A 20 0.36 -3.55 16.96
N LEU A 21 -0.92 -3.16 16.91
CA LEU A 21 -1.89 -3.35 17.97
C LEU A 21 -2.85 -4.47 17.59
N ARG A 22 -3.11 -5.37 18.53
CA ARG A 22 -4.28 -6.25 18.48
C ARG A 22 -5.42 -5.54 19.18
N LEU A 23 -6.57 -5.56 18.52
CA LEU A 23 -7.81 -4.96 18.97
C LEU A 23 -8.84 -6.07 19.26
N GLU A 24 -9.94 -5.66 19.88
CA GLU A 24 -11.13 -6.49 20.07
C GLU A 24 -11.59 -7.14 18.75
N GLN A 25 -12.27 -8.29 18.86
CA GLN A 25 -12.84 -9.04 17.74
C GLN A 25 -11.81 -9.51 16.69
N GLY A 26 -10.57 -9.75 17.12
CA GLY A 26 -9.51 -10.24 16.25
C GLY A 26 -9.12 -9.22 15.16
N LYS A 27 -9.29 -7.93 15.44
CA LYS A 27 -8.89 -6.85 14.53
C LYS A 27 -7.48 -6.38 14.86
N TYR A 28 -6.82 -5.77 13.88
CA TYR A 28 -5.44 -5.30 14.00
C TYR A 28 -5.31 -3.87 13.48
N TYR A 29 -4.41 -3.11 14.11
CA TYR A 29 -4.03 -1.78 13.69
C TYR A 29 -2.52 -1.64 13.60
N ILE A 30 -2.02 -1.14 12.47
CA ILE A 30 -0.61 -0.82 12.25
C ILE A 30 -0.50 0.70 12.19
N GLY A 31 0.52 1.24 12.86
CA GLY A 31 0.79 2.67 12.85
C GLY A 31 2.28 2.97 12.93
N ILE A 32 2.66 4.15 12.43
CA ILE A 32 3.97 4.75 12.67
C ILE A 32 3.88 6.02 13.52
N THR A 33 4.97 6.37 14.19
CA THR A 33 5.09 7.64 14.91
C THR A 33 6.52 8.16 14.94
N LYS A 34 6.68 9.47 14.82
CA LYS A 34 7.95 10.19 15.00
C LYS A 34 8.18 10.68 16.44
N GLN A 35 7.30 10.30 17.38
CA GLN A 35 7.45 10.70 18.78
C GLN A 35 8.61 9.94 19.39
N PHE A 36 9.44 10.65 20.17
CA PHE A 36 10.56 10.04 20.89
C PHE A 36 10.11 8.85 21.76
N ASN A 37 8.95 8.99 22.44
CA ASN A 37 8.31 7.91 23.16
C ASN A 37 7.05 7.43 22.38
N PRO A 38 7.09 6.27 21.71
CA PRO A 38 5.96 5.77 20.93
C PRO A 38 4.75 5.39 21.79
N THR A 39 4.97 5.08 23.07
CA THR A 39 3.91 4.72 24.03
C THR A 39 2.89 5.84 24.21
N ASN A 40 3.31 7.11 24.09
CA ASN A 40 2.39 8.24 24.15
C ASN A 40 1.38 8.21 23.00
N ARG A 41 1.82 7.85 21.79
CA ARG A 41 0.93 7.69 20.63
C ARG A 41 0.03 6.48 20.81
N ILE A 42 0.57 5.37 21.32
CA ILE A 42 -0.19 4.13 21.54
C ILE A 42 -1.27 4.33 22.62
N ASN A 43 -0.94 4.96 23.73
CA ASN A 43 -1.90 5.26 24.81
C ASN A 43 -3.07 6.13 24.32
N LYS A 44 -2.84 7.02 23.35
CA LYS A 44 -3.92 7.78 22.70
C LYS A 44 -4.91 6.89 21.95
N HIS A 45 -4.49 5.74 21.44
CA HIS A 45 -5.38 4.74 20.86
C HIS A 45 -6.16 3.98 21.95
N PHE A 46 -5.49 3.55 23.02
CA PHE A 46 -6.14 2.85 24.15
C PHE A 46 -7.19 3.73 24.86
N ASN A 47 -6.91 5.02 25.02
CA ASN A 47 -7.80 5.97 25.69
C ASN A 47 -8.97 6.45 24.81
N GLY A 48 -9.07 6.01 23.54
CA GLY A 48 -10.22 6.26 22.66
C GLY A 48 -10.36 7.68 22.10
N ASN A 49 -9.89 8.74 22.75
CA ASN A 49 -10.20 10.12 22.33
C ASN A 49 -9.41 10.56 21.09
N TYR A 50 -8.15 10.13 20.96
CA TYR A 50 -7.21 10.58 19.92
C TYR A 50 -6.67 9.42 19.06
N GLY A 51 -7.39 8.31 19.04
CA GLY A 51 -7.13 7.15 18.19
C GLY A 51 -7.64 7.33 16.76
N ALA A 52 -7.19 6.46 15.85
CA ALA A 52 -7.79 6.30 14.53
C ALA A 52 -9.25 5.81 14.67
N GLN A 53 -10.10 6.11 13.69
CA GLN A 53 -11.51 5.65 13.70
C GLN A 53 -11.62 4.14 13.91
N TRP A 54 -10.69 3.37 13.33
CA TRP A 54 -10.61 1.92 13.51
C TRP A 54 -10.40 1.51 14.98
N THR A 55 -9.44 2.15 15.66
CA THR A 55 -9.16 1.90 17.09
C THR A 55 -10.22 2.47 18.04
N LYS A 56 -11.07 3.39 17.55
CA LYS A 56 -12.26 3.85 18.27
C LYS A 56 -13.40 2.82 18.16
N LYS A 57 -13.53 2.18 17.01
CA LYS A 57 -14.53 1.15 16.73
C LYS A 57 -14.21 -0.18 17.41
N TYR A 58 -12.94 -0.58 17.42
CA TYR A 58 -12.43 -1.79 18.06
C TYR A 58 -11.34 -1.39 19.04
N LYS A 59 -11.56 -1.57 20.35
CA LYS A 59 -10.61 -1.07 21.35
C LYS A 59 -9.31 -1.88 21.28
N PRO A 60 -8.14 -1.25 21.44
CA PRO A 60 -6.88 -1.97 21.58
C PRO A 60 -6.86 -2.84 22.84
N GLU A 61 -6.41 -4.08 22.70
CA GLU A 61 -6.23 -5.02 23.81
C GLU A 61 -4.75 -5.12 24.18
N THR A 62 -3.87 -5.27 23.19
CA THR A 62 -2.45 -5.56 23.39
C THR A 62 -1.56 -4.98 22.29
N ILE A 63 -0.30 -4.71 22.63
CA ILE A 63 0.75 -4.37 21.67
C ILE A 63 1.40 -5.69 21.24
N ILE A 64 1.30 -6.01 19.94
CA ILE A 64 1.88 -7.23 19.37
C ILE A 64 3.34 -7.02 19.00
N GLU A 65 3.65 -5.85 18.44
CA GLU A 65 4.99 -5.53 18.00
C GLU A 65 5.25 -4.03 18.17
N MET A 66 6.49 -3.70 18.52
CA MET A 66 7.04 -2.36 18.46
C MET A 66 8.46 -2.46 17.89
N ARG A 67 8.73 -1.70 16.83
CA ARG A 67 9.99 -1.73 16.10
C ARG A 67 10.52 -0.33 15.90
N ASP A 68 11.77 -0.12 16.27
CA ASP A 68 12.53 1.08 15.92
C ASP A 68 12.91 1.02 14.43
N LEU A 69 12.53 2.04 13.65
CA LEU A 69 12.88 2.15 12.24
C LEU A 69 14.16 2.97 12.02
N GLY A 70 14.71 3.56 13.07
CA GLY A 70 15.86 4.45 13.01
C GLY A 70 15.53 5.79 12.37
N ARG A 71 16.57 6.51 11.94
CA ARG A 71 16.45 7.80 11.25
C ARG A 71 16.15 7.57 9.78
N VAL A 72 14.88 7.72 9.42
CA VAL A 72 14.38 7.53 8.05
C VAL A 72 13.55 8.74 7.63
N THR A 73 13.40 8.91 6.33
CA THR A 73 12.48 9.89 5.76
C THR A 73 11.03 9.48 6.04
N LYS A 74 10.10 10.43 5.93
CA LYS A 74 8.66 10.14 6.09
C LYS A 74 8.18 9.11 5.08
N SER A 75 8.60 9.21 3.82
CA SER A 75 8.20 8.31 2.74
C SER A 75 8.71 6.88 2.97
N GLU A 76 9.93 6.72 3.47
CA GLU A 76 10.48 5.42 3.88
C GLU A 76 9.67 4.82 5.05
N ALA A 77 9.34 5.62 6.06
CA ALA A 77 8.52 5.15 7.19
C ALA A 77 7.12 4.70 6.73
N GLU A 78 6.46 5.47 5.85
CA GLU A 78 5.16 5.14 5.26
C GLU A 78 5.24 3.87 4.39
N TYR A 79 6.31 3.70 3.62
CA TYR A 79 6.56 2.48 2.85
C TYR A 79 6.68 1.24 3.75
N LEU A 80 7.43 1.36 4.85
CA LEU A 80 7.59 0.29 5.84
C LEU A 80 6.28 -0.03 6.55
N GLU A 81 5.49 0.98 6.93
CA GLU A 81 4.14 0.82 7.48
C GLU A 81 3.23 0.06 6.52
N LYS A 82 3.22 0.46 5.24
CA LYS A 82 2.43 -0.20 4.19
C LYS A 82 2.85 -1.65 4.01
N LYS A 83 4.16 -1.92 3.94
CA LYS A 83 4.71 -3.28 3.82
C LYS A 83 4.28 -4.17 4.98
N GLU A 84 4.38 -3.66 6.20
CA GLU A 84 3.97 -4.38 7.41
C GLU A 84 2.45 -4.61 7.43
N THR A 85 1.67 -3.60 7.05
CA THR A 85 0.20 -3.72 6.91
C THR A 85 -0.17 -4.85 5.96
N LEU A 86 0.45 -4.92 4.78
CA LEU A 86 0.20 -6.00 3.81
C LEU A 86 0.62 -7.37 4.36
N ARG A 87 1.72 -7.46 5.11
CA ARG A 87 2.14 -8.71 5.78
C ARG A 87 1.10 -9.17 6.80
N VAL A 88 0.58 -8.27 7.61
CA VAL A 88 -0.45 -8.58 8.63
C VAL A 88 -1.78 -8.91 7.96
N MET A 89 -2.14 -8.24 6.85
CA MET A 89 -3.28 -8.60 6.02
C MET A 89 -3.17 -10.02 5.45
N ASP A 90 -1.96 -10.45 5.10
CA ASP A 90 -1.73 -11.81 4.60
C ASP A 90 -1.96 -12.88 5.67
N MET A 91 -1.60 -12.58 6.92
CA MET A 91 -1.76 -13.50 8.05
C MET A 91 -3.20 -13.56 8.57
N TYR A 92 -3.88 -12.43 8.66
CA TYR A 92 -5.17 -12.32 9.37
C TYR A 92 -6.35 -11.92 8.48
N GLY A 93 -6.12 -11.72 7.18
CA GLY A 93 -7.13 -11.28 6.21
C GLY A 93 -7.29 -9.76 6.18
N TYR A 94 -7.39 -9.20 4.98
CA TYR A 94 -7.44 -7.73 4.77
C TYR A 94 -8.60 -7.03 5.49
N GLN A 95 -9.73 -7.71 5.67
CA GLN A 95 -10.92 -7.23 6.40
C GLN A 95 -10.70 -7.01 7.90
N ASN A 96 -9.67 -7.63 8.48
CA ASN A 96 -9.38 -7.56 9.90
C ASN A 96 -8.30 -6.52 10.25
N VAL A 97 -7.65 -5.94 9.24
CA VAL A 97 -6.42 -5.15 9.43
C VAL A 97 -6.60 -3.75 8.86
N ARG A 98 -6.20 -2.73 9.62
CA ARG A 98 -6.07 -1.36 9.10
C ARG A 98 -4.72 -0.76 9.49
N GLY A 99 -4.19 0.08 8.62
CA GLY A 99 -2.92 0.76 8.79
C GLY A 99 -2.59 1.53 7.54
N CYS A 100 -1.75 2.56 7.65
CA CYS A 100 -1.42 3.49 6.57
C CYS A 100 -2.66 4.18 5.97
N ASP A 101 -2.47 5.07 5.00
CA ASP A 101 -3.55 5.69 4.24
C ASP A 101 -4.02 4.77 3.09
N LEU A 102 -4.36 3.52 3.43
CA LEU A 102 -5.03 2.62 2.51
C LEU A 102 -6.49 3.07 2.37
N VAL A 103 -6.72 4.11 1.56
CA VAL A 103 -8.04 4.70 1.26
C VAL A 103 -8.97 3.72 0.55
N TYR A 104 -8.43 2.60 0.06
CA TYR A 104 -9.17 1.66 -0.77
C TYR A 104 -10.29 0.93 0.01
N ARG A 105 -11.53 1.13 -0.45
CA ARG A 105 -12.75 0.55 0.14
C ARG A 105 -13.23 -0.73 -0.57
N GLY A 106 -12.53 -1.19 -1.60
CA GLY A 106 -12.88 -2.41 -2.34
C GLY A 106 -12.19 -3.66 -1.81
N GLU A 107 -12.26 -4.72 -2.59
CA GLU A 107 -11.71 -6.05 -2.32
C GLU A 107 -10.23 -6.16 -2.70
N TYR A 108 -9.39 -6.67 -1.79
CA TYR A 108 -8.01 -6.96 -2.14
C TYR A 108 -7.91 -8.36 -2.75
N VAL A 109 -7.47 -8.44 -4.00
CA VAL A 109 -7.23 -9.73 -4.68
C VAL A 109 -5.75 -10.07 -4.53
N LYS A 110 -5.44 -11.18 -3.85
CA LYS A 110 -4.07 -11.71 -3.76
C LYS A 110 -3.78 -12.60 -4.98
N ARG A 111 -2.80 -12.22 -5.81
CA ARG A 111 -2.32 -13.06 -6.93
C ARG A 111 -0.81 -12.92 -7.10
N PHE A 112 -0.11 -14.03 -7.37
CA PHE A 112 1.36 -14.06 -7.44
C PHE A 112 2.04 -13.44 -6.22
N ASN A 113 1.51 -13.70 -5.02
CA ASN A 113 1.98 -13.16 -3.74
C ASN A 113 1.99 -11.62 -3.64
N ARG A 114 1.20 -10.93 -4.48
CA ARG A 114 1.02 -9.48 -4.47
C ARG A 114 -0.46 -9.14 -4.31
N PHE A 115 -0.75 -8.12 -3.51
CA PHE A 115 -2.10 -7.57 -3.34
C PHE A 115 -2.39 -6.57 -4.46
N PHE A 116 -3.50 -6.77 -5.15
CA PHE A 116 -4.05 -5.85 -6.14
C PHE A 116 -5.40 -5.36 -5.65
N THR A 117 -5.74 -4.11 -5.98
CA THR A 117 -7.11 -3.66 -5.82
C THR A 117 -7.96 -4.20 -6.98
N ASP A 118 -9.23 -4.49 -6.73
CA ASP A 118 -10.19 -4.93 -7.75
C ASP A 118 -10.27 -3.94 -8.94
N ASN A 119 -10.14 -2.64 -8.70
CA ASN A 119 -10.03 -1.64 -9.77
C ASN A 119 -8.74 -1.75 -10.59
N ASP A 120 -7.60 -2.02 -9.95
CA ASP A 120 -6.34 -2.27 -10.68
C ASP A 120 -6.51 -3.49 -11.58
N TYR A 121 -7.17 -4.54 -11.09
CA TYR A 121 -7.41 -5.75 -11.86
C TYR A 121 -8.29 -5.49 -13.07
N ALA A 122 -9.42 -4.79 -12.89
CA ALA A 122 -10.29 -4.40 -13.99
C ALA A 122 -9.51 -3.60 -15.05
N THR A 123 -8.70 -2.64 -14.62
CA THR A 123 -7.88 -1.81 -15.51
C THR A 123 -6.81 -2.62 -16.26
N LEU A 124 -6.13 -3.54 -15.59
CA LEU A 124 -5.16 -4.42 -16.24
C LEU A 124 -5.82 -5.33 -17.28
N THR A 125 -6.99 -5.88 -16.96
CA THR A 125 -7.74 -6.73 -17.91
C THR A 125 -8.22 -5.96 -19.14
N THR A 126 -8.69 -4.72 -18.97
CA THR A 126 -9.13 -3.90 -20.11
C THR A 126 -7.96 -3.51 -21.02
N VAL A 127 -6.81 -3.12 -20.45
CA VAL A 127 -5.61 -2.81 -21.24
C VAL A 127 -5.13 -4.03 -22.02
N LEU A 128 -5.14 -5.22 -21.42
CA LEU A 128 -4.77 -6.47 -22.09
C LEU A 128 -5.72 -6.76 -23.27
N LEU A 129 -7.03 -6.63 -23.08
CA LEU A 129 -8.02 -6.85 -24.14
C LEU A 129 -7.86 -5.87 -25.31
N LEU A 130 -7.57 -4.59 -25.03
CA LEU A 130 -7.30 -3.58 -26.06
C LEU A 130 -6.02 -3.91 -26.83
N MET A 131 -4.95 -4.35 -26.15
CA MET A 131 -3.72 -4.80 -26.81
C MET A 131 -3.97 -5.98 -27.75
N LEU A 132 -4.73 -6.99 -27.28
CA LEU A 132 -5.09 -8.14 -28.11
C LEU A 132 -5.97 -7.75 -29.31
N ALA A 133 -6.90 -6.82 -29.12
CA ALA A 133 -7.72 -6.29 -30.22
C ALA A 133 -6.87 -5.55 -31.27
N ILE A 134 -5.91 -4.73 -30.85
CA ILE A 134 -4.98 -4.05 -31.77
C ILE A 134 -4.14 -5.08 -32.54
N ILE A 135 -3.60 -6.10 -31.86
CA ILE A 135 -2.84 -7.18 -32.50
C ILE A 135 -3.69 -7.94 -33.51
N TYR A 136 -4.95 -8.23 -33.17
CA TYR A 136 -5.88 -8.88 -34.09
C TYR A 136 -6.16 -8.02 -35.32
N LEU A 137 -6.41 -6.71 -35.13
CA LEU A 137 -6.65 -5.78 -36.22
C LEU A 137 -5.44 -5.61 -37.13
N THR A 138 -4.23 -5.54 -36.58
CA THR A 138 -3.01 -5.48 -37.41
C THR A 138 -2.85 -6.76 -38.21
N ILE A 139 -3.01 -7.94 -37.60
CA ILE A 139 -2.97 -9.20 -38.32
C ILE A 139 -4.03 -9.23 -39.43
N HIS A 140 -5.27 -8.82 -39.12
CA HIS A 140 -6.34 -8.78 -40.11
C HIS A 140 -6.01 -7.85 -41.28
N ILE A 141 -5.55 -6.63 -41.02
CA ILE A 141 -5.18 -5.66 -42.07
C ILE A 141 -4.05 -6.21 -42.94
N TYR A 142 -2.99 -6.75 -42.33
CA TYR A 142 -1.79 -7.15 -43.07
C TYR A 142 -1.91 -8.52 -43.75
N PHE A 143 -2.66 -9.47 -43.17
CA PHE A 143 -2.74 -10.85 -43.67
C PHE A 143 -4.04 -11.17 -44.42
N LEU A 144 -5.15 -10.46 -44.17
CA LEU A 144 -6.45 -10.76 -44.80
C LEU A 144 -6.85 -9.76 -45.90
N HIS A 145 -6.22 -8.59 -46.01
CA HIS A 145 -6.43 -7.63 -47.10
C HIS A 145 -5.12 -7.14 -47.77
N PRO A 146 -4.31 -8.02 -48.39
CA PRO A 146 -3.04 -7.62 -49.00
C PRO A 146 -3.15 -6.78 -50.30
N GLY A 147 -4.35 -6.52 -50.83
CA GLY A 147 -4.52 -6.15 -52.25
C GLY A 147 -5.02 -4.75 -52.60
N CYS A 148 -5.38 -3.87 -51.66
CA CYS A 148 -6.04 -2.60 -52.01
C CYS A 148 -5.08 -1.40 -52.08
N ASN A 149 -3.92 -1.56 -52.70
CA ASN A 149 -3.00 -0.47 -53.06
C ASN A 149 -2.39 -0.77 -54.45
N GLN A 150 -3.23 -0.77 -55.48
CA GLN A 150 -2.80 -0.62 -56.87
C GLN A 150 -3.52 0.63 -57.38
N ILE A 151 -2.86 1.77 -57.27
CA ILE A 151 -3.28 3.02 -57.93
C ILE A 151 -3.07 2.78 -59.42
N THR A 152 -4.16 2.65 -60.17
CA THR A 152 -4.17 2.76 -61.63
C THR A 152 -3.61 4.13 -62.01
N LEU A 153 -2.46 4.12 -62.68
CA LEU A 153 -1.87 5.27 -63.39
C LEU A 153 -2.76 5.74 -64.54
#